data_AF-A0A521RE67-F1
#
_entry.id   AF-A0A521RE67-F1
#
_cell.length_a   1.000
_cell.length_b   1.000
_cell.length_c   1.000
_cell.angle_alpha   90.00
_cell.angle_beta   90.00
_cell.angle_gamma   90.00
#
_symmetry.space_group_name_H-M   'P 1'
#
loop_
_entity.id
_entity.type
_entity.pdbx_description
1 polymer ?
#
loop_
_entity_poly.entity_id
_entity_poly.type
_entity_poly.pdbx_seq_one_letter_code
_entity_poly.pdbx_strand_id
1 'polypeptide(L)' 'MNESQIKLRILLVRIIDWCLVLSVLGGGIPALYYSDTPQLYALLLMIGLLIINRFGHWSTTHIATLKVQLEQLHRHSHH' A
#
# COMPACT_ATOMS: atom_id res chain seq x y z
N MET A 1 4.51 -1.23 23.12
CA MET A 1 3.54 -1.02 22.02
C MET A 1 2.42 -2.02 22.23
N ASN A 2 1.18 -1.56 22.41
CA ASN A 2 0.08 -2.47 22.72
C ASN A 2 -0.43 -3.17 21.45
N GLU A 3 -1.00 -4.36 21.60
CA GLU A 3 -1.50 -5.18 20.49
C GLU A 3 -2.42 -4.41 19.54
N SER A 4 -3.32 -3.59 20.10
CA SER A 4 -4.23 -2.71 19.35
C SER A 4 -3.47 -1.69 18.47
N GLN A 5 -2.34 -1.15 18.94
CA GLN A 5 -1.53 -0.20 18.18
C GLN A 5 -0.88 -0.87 16.96
N ILE A 6 -0.44 -2.12 17.09
CA ILE A 6 0.17 -2.89 15.99
C ILE A 6 -0.88 -3.22 14.92
N LYS A 7 -2.06 -3.69 15.35
CA LYS A 7 -3.19 -3.96 14.45
C LYS A 7 -3.63 -2.71 13.68
N LEU A 8 -3.72 -1.56 14.35
CA LEU A 8 -4.05 -0.29 13.73
C LEU A 8 -3.01 0.13 12.67
N ARG A 9 -1.71 -0.04 12.94
CA ARG A 9 -0.65 0.25 11.97
C ARG A 9 -0.77 -0.63 10.72
N ILE A 10 -1.02 -1.93 10.88
CA ILE A 10 -1.23 -2.85 9.74
C ILE A 10 -2.44 -2.39 8.90
N LEU A 11 -3.54 -2.01 9.56
CA LEU A 11 -4.74 -1.54 8.89
C LEU A 11 -4.47 -0.25 8.10
N LEU A 12 -3.80 0.73 8.70
CA LEU A 12 -3.44 1.99 8.06
C LEU A 12 -2.58 1.76 6.81
N VAL A 13 -1.55 0.93 6.92
CA VAL A 13 -0.68 0.60 5.79
C VAL A 13 -1.47 -0.05 4.65
N ARG A 14 -2.41 -0.95 4.95
CA ARG A 14 -3.31 -1.54 3.94
C ARG A 14 -4.23 -0.51 3.28
N ILE A 15 -4.82 0.38 4.07
CA ILE A 15 -5.72 1.41 3.52
C ILE A 15 -4.95 2.32 2.56
N ILE A 16 -3.74 2.76 2.94
CA ILE A 16 -2.90 3.61 2.09
C ILE A 16 -2.55 2.89 0.78
N ASP A 17 -2.17 1.62 0.85
CA ASP A 17 -1.85 0.80 -0.32
C ASP A 17 -3.02 0.71 -1.31
N TRP A 18 -4.23 0.41 -0.82
CA TRP A 18 -5.44 0.39 -1.64
C TRP A 18 -5.82 1.76 -2.19
N CYS A 19 -5.70 2.83 -1.40
CA CYS A 19 -5.95 4.18 -1.87
C CYS A 19 -5.01 4.55 -3.04
N LEU A 20 -3.73 4.18 -2.95
CA LEU A 20 -2.75 4.45 -3.99
C LEU A 20 -3.10 3.74 -5.31
N VAL A 21 -3.53 2.48 -5.22
CA VAL A 21 -4.03 1.70 -6.37
C VAL A 21 -5.25 2.35 -7.00
N LEU A 22 -6.24 2.71 -6.18
CA LEU A 22 -7.47 3.35 -6.65
C LEU A 22 -7.21 4.72 -7.28
N SER A 23 -6.26 5.50 -6.76
CA SER A 23 -5.90 6.80 -7.34
C SER A 23 -5.26 6.65 -8.72
N VAL A 24 -4.32 5.71 -8.90
CA VAL A 24 -3.63 5.51 -10.18
C VAL A 24 -4.58 4.93 -11.23
N LEU A 25 -5.38 3.93 -10.87
CA LEU A 25 -6.34 3.34 -11.80
C LEU A 25 -7.51 4.29 -12.09
N GLY A 26 -8.06 4.93 -11.06
CA GLY A 26 -9.22 5.81 -11.16
C GLY A 26 -8.92 7.12 -11.88
N GLY A 27 -7.72 7.69 -11.72
CA GLY A 27 -7.32 8.91 -12.44
C GLY A 27 -6.64 8.61 -13.78
N GLY A 28 -5.81 7.57 -13.82
CA GLY A 28 -4.97 7.30 -14.97
C GLY A 28 -5.67 6.57 -16.12
N ILE A 29 -6.64 5.68 -15.84
CA ILE A 29 -7.41 5.02 -16.90
C ILE A 29 -8.26 6.05 -17.67
N PRO A 30 -9.10 6.89 -17.03
CA PRO A 30 -9.87 7.90 -17.77
C PRO A 30 -8.99 8.89 -18.53
N ALA A 31 -7.85 9.30 -17.95
CA ALA A 31 -6.93 10.22 -18.59
C ALA A 31 -6.29 9.64 -19.88
N LEU A 32 -6.16 8.31 -19.98
CA LEU A 32 -5.75 7.64 -21.22
C LEU A 32 -6.81 7.71 -22.32
N TYR A 33 -8.10 7.63 -21.98
CA TYR A 33 -9.18 7.61 -22.96
C TYR A 33 -9.64 9.00 -23.41
N TYR A 34 -9.54 10.02 -22.54
CA TYR A 34 -10.16 11.32 -22.78
C TYR A 34 -9.17 12.49 -22.94
N SER A 35 -7.85 12.26 -22.90
CA SER A 35 -6.87 13.33 -23.10
C SER A 35 -6.41 13.46 -24.54
N ASP A 36 -6.03 14.67 -24.93
CA ASP A 36 -5.42 14.96 -26.23
C ASP A 36 -3.98 14.41 -26.35
N THR A 37 -3.38 13.97 -25.23
CA THR A 37 -1.99 13.49 -25.16
C THR A 37 -1.87 12.13 -24.45
N PRO A 38 -2.51 11.07 -24.99
CA PRO A 38 -2.63 9.78 -24.30
C PRO A 38 -1.28 9.11 -24.01
N GLN A 39 -0.26 9.38 -24.82
CA GLN A 39 1.10 8.84 -24.64
C GLN A 39 1.76 9.35 -23.34
N LEU A 40 1.56 10.64 -23.01
CA LEU A 40 2.11 11.24 -21.79
C LEU A 40 1.42 10.66 -20.55
N TYR A 41 0.09 10.49 -20.61
CA TYR A 41 -0.66 9.83 -19.55
C TYR A 41 -0.35 8.34 -19.41
N ALA A 42 -0.03 7.64 -20.50
CA ALA A 42 0.46 6.26 -20.44
C ALA A 42 1.77 6.17 -19.67
N LEU A 43 2.70 7.10 -19.94
CA LEU A 43 3.98 7.17 -19.23
C LEU A 43 3.78 7.49 -17.74
N LEU A 44 2.90 8.44 -17.41
CA LEU A 44 2.51 8.73 -16.02
C LEU A 44 1.85 7.52 -15.33
N LEU A 45 0.99 6.79 -16.03
CA LEU A 45 0.36 5.58 -15.52
C LEU A 45 1.40 4.49 -15.23
N MET A 46 2.36 4.28 -16.13
CA MET A 46 3.46 3.33 -15.90
C MET A 46 4.32 3.72 -14.68
N ILE A 47 4.62 5.01 -14.52
CA ILE A 47 5.33 5.52 -13.33
C ILE A 47 4.49 5.26 -12.06
N GLY A 48 3.19 5.56 -12.10
CA GLY A 48 2.26 5.31 -11.00
C GLY A 48 2.21 3.84 -10.59
N LEU A 49 2.13 2.93 -11.57
CA LEU A 49 2.17 1.48 -11.33
C LEU A 49 3.51 1.02 -10.74
N LEU A 50 4.63 1.60 -11.18
CA LEU A 50 5.94 1.30 -10.61
C LEU A 50 6.04 1.74 -9.15
N ILE A 51 5.49 2.92 -8.81
CA ILE A 51 5.40 3.41 -7.43
C ILE A 51 4.53 2.47 -6.59
N ILE A 52 3.35 2.08 -7.08
CA ILE A 52 2.48 1.10 -6.42
C ILE A 52 3.24 -0.19 -6.15
N ASN A 53 3.94 -0.75 -7.13
CA ASN A 53 4.66 -2.01 -6.96
C ASN A 53 5.75 -1.90 -5.88
N ARG A 54 6.53 -0.81 -5.89
CA ARG A 54 7.55 -0.56 -4.85
C ARG A 54 6.93 -0.36 -3.47
N PHE A 55 5.85 0.41 -3.38
CA PHE A 55 5.15 0.68 -2.14
C PHE A 55 4.49 -0.59 -1.59
N GLY A 56 3.85 -1.41 -2.43
CA GLY A 56 3.25 -2.68 -2.05
C GLY A 56 4.28 -3.68 -1.52
N HIS A 57 5.47 -3.74 -2.13
CA HIS A 57 6.57 -4.56 -1.61
C HIS A 57 7.07 -4.08 -0.24
N TRP A 58 7.19 -2.77 -0.05
CA TRP A 58 7.54 -2.19 1.25
C TRP A 58 6.44 -2.45 2.30
N SER A 59 5.18 -2.21 1.94
CA SER A 59 3.98 -2.43 2.76
C SER A 59 3.90 -3.88 3.26
N THR A 60 4.04 -4.85 2.35
CA THR A 60 4.00 -6.28 2.70
C THR A 60 5.13 -6.67 3.66
N THR A 61 6.36 -6.19 3.40
CA THR A 61 7.51 -6.42 4.28
C THR A 61 7.31 -5.78 5.67
N HIS A 62 6.77 -4.56 5.71
CA HIS A 62 6.50 -3.86 6.96
C HIS A 62 5.39 -4.53 7.78
N ILE A 63 4.30 -4.95 7.12
CA ILE A 63 3.21 -5.72 7.75
C ILE A 63 3.72 -7.05 8.29
N ALA A 64 4.59 -7.75 7.56
CA ALA A 64 5.19 -9.00 8.04
C ALA A 64 6.00 -8.78 9.32
N THR A 65 6.81 -7.72 9.36
CA THR A 65 7.56 -7.34 10.56
C THR A 65 6.64 -7.03 11.75
N LEU A 66 5.56 -6.26 11.52
CA LEU A 66 4.56 -5.94 12.55
C LEU A 66 3.84 -7.18 13.08
N LYS A 67 3.54 -8.16 12.22
CA LYS A 67 2.95 -9.44 12.64
C LYS A 67 3.91 -10.24 13.52
N VAL A 68 5.19 -10.31 13.17
CA VAL A 68 6.20 -10.99 14.01
C VAL A 68 6.29 -10.32 15.38
N GLN A 69 6.28 -8.99 15.46
CA GLN A 69 6.25 -8.26 16.74
C GLN A 69 4.99 -8.56 17.56
N LEU A 70 3.83 -8.68 16.90
CA LEU A 70 2.57 -9.06 17.55
C LEU A 70 2.65 -10.46 18.17
N GLU A 71 3.17 -11.43 17.42
CA GLU A 71 3.36 -12.81 17.90
C GLU A 71 4.32 -12.90 19.08
N GLN A 72 5.41 -12.13 19.06
CA GLN A 72 6.36 -12.06 20.17
C GLN A 72 5.72 -11.48 21.44
N LEU A 73 4.89 -10.44 21.28
CA LEU A 73 4.15 -9.83 22.39
C LEU A 73 3.15 -10.81 23.01
N HIS A 74 2.45 -11.57 22.17
CA HIS A 74 1.46 -12.56 22.60
C HIS A 74 2.12 -13.73 23.35
N ARG A 75 3.29 -14.20 22.91
CA ARG A 75 4.07 -15.23 23.62
C ARG A 75 4.58 -14.76 24.98
N HIS A 76 4.96 -13.49 25.12
CA HIS A 76 5.41 -12.94 26.40
C HIS A 76 4.26 -12.64 27.38
N SER A 77 3.04 -12.41 26.89
CA SER A 77 1.87 -12.19 27.74
C SER A 77 1.31 -13.48 28.36
N HIS A 78 1.75 -14.66 27.90
CA HIS A 78 1.30 -15.97 28.36
C HIS A 78 2.28 -16.68 29.32
N HIS A 79 3.37 -16.01 29.71
CA HIS A 79 4.35 -16.45 30.70
C HIS A 79 4.32 -15.53 31.91
#